data_AF-A0A225UYG7-F1
#
_entry.id   AF-A0A225UYG7-F1
#
_cell.length_a   1.000
_cell.length_b   1.000
_cell.length_c   1.000
_cell.angle_alpha   90.00
_cell.angle_beta   90.00
_cell.angle_gamma   90.00
#
_symmetry.space_group_name_H-M   'P 1'
#
loop_
_entity.id
_entity.type
_entity.pdbx_description
1 polymer ?
#
loop_
_entity_poly.entity_id
_entity_poly.type
_entity_poly.pdbx_seq_one_letter_code
_entity_poly.pdbx_strand_id
1 'polypeptide(L)'
;FNAKHPNQQTTLIKTLTSHYDDVALAKIIEGAKQIPTTATMAKRLQTEQLYRWLLQQKKPEDIFTLMKLDKAGEQLFKDPLVVTWAKYVDVYNKANPNQKTTLFSAVKTYNDETLAQMLLAAKSAPNMEKIAVRIQADLTNVWLFDLKKTPNDVFRVLKLKDKEQLLENPIFISWVKYLDDFNAINPQNAETVISTLAKQYSSAKLGTLLIEAQKNPTTAKQAKQLYRDMLKNWLENGNTPSYVFKRLQLPATGDNLLDSPLFTTWLEYVSYFRKKRPRQKTSAISILSENYKDDVLAKMLVNARDVPKTETTAAGLLDSLTIGWMHRKHDVPTPATVYKWFLVDGTPEDDAVRKLYNSYKVLYDMKYT
;
A
#
# COMPACT_ATOMS: atom_id res chain seq x y z
N PHE A 1 -50.90 38.21 -12.11
CA PHE A 1 -51.54 37.11 -12.86
C PHE A 1 -52.23 36.12 -11.93
N ASN A 2 -51.51 35.30 -11.15
CA ASN A 2 -52.09 34.22 -10.32
C ASN A 2 -53.27 34.63 -9.42
N ALA A 3 -53.23 35.80 -8.77
CA ALA A 3 -54.34 36.30 -7.94
C ALA A 3 -55.65 36.53 -8.73
N LYS A 4 -55.54 36.85 -10.03
CA LYS A 4 -56.67 37.09 -10.94
C LYS A 4 -57.13 35.83 -11.67
N HIS A 5 -56.33 34.76 -11.68
CA HIS A 5 -56.65 33.50 -12.38
C HIS A 5 -56.40 32.29 -11.46
N PRO A 6 -57.27 32.04 -10.45
CA PRO A 6 -57.06 31.00 -9.44
C PRO A 6 -56.94 29.58 -10.02
N ASN A 7 -57.67 29.29 -11.11
CA ASN A 7 -57.67 27.96 -11.75
C ASN A 7 -56.53 27.77 -12.75
N GLN A 8 -55.71 28.80 -13.01
CA GLN A 8 -54.60 28.77 -13.96
C GLN A 8 -53.28 29.20 -13.30
N GLN A 9 -53.16 28.97 -12.00
CA GLN A 9 -51.95 29.31 -11.27
C GLN A 9 -50.72 28.62 -11.88
N THR A 10 -49.66 29.41 -12.06
CA THR A 10 -48.36 28.93 -12.52
C THR A 10 -47.25 29.45 -11.62
N THR A 11 -46.08 28.84 -11.73
CA THR A 11 -44.86 29.31 -11.09
C THR A 11 -43.85 29.68 -12.17
N LEU A 12 -42.86 30.50 -11.80
CA LEU A 12 -41.79 30.85 -12.72
C LEU A 12 -41.06 29.57 -13.18
N ILE A 13 -40.76 28.66 -12.25
CA ILE A 13 -40.11 27.38 -12.59
C ILE A 13 -40.97 26.52 -13.53
N LYS A 14 -42.30 26.42 -13.32
CA LYS A 14 -43.19 25.64 -14.18
C LYS A 14 -43.20 26.18 -15.61
N THR A 15 -43.25 27.50 -15.73
CA THR A 15 -43.24 28.19 -17.03
C THR A 15 -41.91 27.95 -17.74
N LEU A 16 -40.78 28.18 -17.07
CA LEU A 16 -39.44 27.95 -17.65
C LEU A 16 -39.20 26.49 -18.04
N THR A 17 -39.63 25.53 -17.21
CA THR A 17 -39.45 24.09 -17.53
C THR A 17 -40.24 23.71 -18.78
N SER A 18 -41.42 24.32 -19.00
CA SER A 18 -42.23 24.02 -20.19
C SER A 18 -41.56 24.50 -21.49
N HIS A 19 -40.64 25.47 -21.41
CA HIS A 19 -39.90 25.98 -22.57
C HIS A 19 -38.53 25.31 -22.75
N TYR A 20 -37.81 25.04 -21.66
CA TYR A 20 -36.42 24.59 -21.70
C TYR A 20 -36.21 23.11 -21.36
N ASP A 21 -37.25 22.38 -20.95
CA ASP A 21 -37.15 21.09 -20.28
C ASP A 21 -36.41 21.13 -18.92
N ASP A 22 -36.50 20.04 -18.15
CA ASP A 22 -35.92 19.96 -16.81
C ASP A 22 -34.37 20.00 -16.82
N VAL A 23 -33.74 19.42 -17.85
CA VAL A 23 -32.28 19.25 -17.94
C VAL A 23 -31.62 20.53 -18.42
N ALA A 24 -32.11 21.13 -19.51
CA ALA A 24 -31.54 22.35 -20.03
C ALA A 24 -31.75 23.51 -19.05
N LEU A 25 -32.91 23.56 -18.38
CA LEU A 25 -33.16 24.55 -17.34
C LEU A 25 -32.20 24.39 -16.15
N ALA A 26 -31.93 23.15 -15.70
CA ALA A 26 -30.96 22.92 -14.63
C ALA A 26 -29.55 23.41 -15.01
N LYS A 27 -29.12 23.21 -16.27
CA LYS A 27 -27.84 23.72 -16.78
C LYS A 27 -27.79 25.25 -16.80
N ILE A 28 -28.86 25.89 -17.27
CA ILE A 28 -28.99 27.36 -17.25
C ILE A 28 -28.87 27.89 -15.81
N ILE A 29 -29.58 27.25 -14.86
CA ILE A 29 -29.54 27.63 -13.45
C ILE A 29 -28.14 27.46 -12.85
N GLU A 30 -27.45 26.35 -13.13
CA GLU A 30 -26.08 26.14 -12.64
C GLU A 30 -25.08 27.16 -13.20
N GLY A 31 -25.19 27.51 -14.48
CA GLY A 31 -24.40 28.59 -15.08
C GLY A 31 -24.69 29.95 -14.44
N ALA A 32 -25.97 30.29 -14.30
CA ALA A 32 -26.40 31.57 -13.70
C ALA A 32 -26.02 31.71 -12.22
N LYS A 33 -25.78 30.61 -11.50
CA LYS A 33 -25.28 30.63 -10.11
C LYS A 33 -23.83 31.12 -9.99
N GLN A 34 -23.03 30.98 -11.04
CA GLN A 34 -21.63 31.39 -11.04
C GLN A 34 -21.47 32.90 -11.29
N ILE A 35 -22.52 33.58 -11.75
CA ILE A 35 -22.50 35.01 -12.05
C ILE A 35 -23.11 35.77 -10.85
N PRO A 36 -22.37 36.67 -10.18
CA PRO A 36 -22.81 37.33 -8.96
C PRO A 36 -24.19 38.03 -9.07
N THR A 37 -24.46 38.69 -10.20
CA THR A 37 -25.70 39.44 -10.42
C THR A 37 -26.94 38.55 -10.58
N THR A 38 -26.78 37.31 -11.04
CA THR A 38 -27.90 36.35 -11.23
C THR A 38 -27.95 35.28 -10.14
N ALA A 39 -26.92 35.16 -9.30
CA ALA A 39 -26.76 34.07 -8.34
C ALA A 39 -27.94 33.93 -7.37
N THR A 40 -28.50 35.03 -6.88
CA THR A 40 -29.63 35.01 -5.94
C THR A 40 -30.90 34.43 -6.59
N MET A 41 -31.24 34.90 -7.80
CA MET A 41 -32.39 34.38 -8.54
C MET A 41 -32.18 32.92 -8.94
N ALA A 42 -30.98 32.56 -9.40
CA ALA A 42 -30.66 31.20 -9.80
C ALA A 42 -30.74 30.22 -8.62
N LYS A 43 -30.26 30.60 -7.42
CA LYS A 43 -30.43 29.80 -6.19
C LYS A 43 -31.90 29.59 -5.83
N ARG A 44 -32.73 30.63 -5.95
CA ARG A 44 -34.17 30.52 -5.73
C ARG A 44 -34.82 29.56 -6.74
N LEU A 45 -34.51 29.71 -8.03
CA LEU A 45 -35.03 28.83 -9.09
C LEU A 45 -34.59 27.38 -8.90
N GLN A 46 -33.34 27.13 -8.49
CA GLN A 46 -32.89 25.78 -8.13
C GLN A 46 -33.77 25.20 -7.03
N THR A 47 -34.03 25.94 -5.95
CA THR A 47 -34.91 25.47 -4.86
C THR A 47 -36.31 25.14 -5.38
N GLU A 48 -36.91 26.03 -6.18
CA GLU A 48 -38.23 25.78 -6.79
C GLU A 48 -38.23 24.53 -7.70
N GLN A 49 -37.13 24.28 -8.43
CA GLN A 49 -36.94 23.08 -9.25
C GLN A 49 -36.89 21.80 -8.41
N LEU A 50 -36.10 21.78 -7.34
CA LEU A 50 -35.99 20.62 -6.44
C LEU A 50 -37.33 20.27 -5.79
N TYR A 51 -38.07 21.27 -5.31
CA TYR A 51 -39.40 21.05 -4.70
C TYR A 51 -40.44 20.61 -5.73
N ARG A 52 -40.36 21.09 -6.97
CA ARG A 52 -41.23 20.60 -8.06
C ARG A 52 -41.00 19.11 -8.31
N TRP A 53 -39.75 18.65 -8.39
CA TRP A 53 -39.46 17.22 -8.54
C TRP A 53 -39.95 16.39 -7.35
N LEU A 54 -39.80 16.92 -6.14
CA LEU A 54 -40.30 16.27 -4.92
C LEU A 54 -41.83 16.15 -4.92
N LEU A 55 -42.56 17.21 -5.29
CA LEU A 55 -44.03 17.19 -5.40
C LEU A 55 -44.52 16.23 -6.49
N GLN A 56 -43.72 16.01 -7.53
CA GLN A 56 -43.96 15.01 -8.56
C GLN A 56 -43.56 13.58 -8.13
N GLN A 57 -43.12 13.40 -6.88
CA GLN A 57 -42.69 12.12 -6.30
C GLN A 57 -41.57 11.43 -7.09
N LYS A 58 -40.71 12.19 -7.78
CA LYS A 58 -39.57 11.63 -8.53
C LYS A 58 -38.53 11.09 -7.56
N LYS A 59 -38.00 9.89 -7.78
CA LYS A 59 -36.91 9.38 -6.95
C LYS A 59 -35.58 10.00 -7.39
N PRO A 60 -34.57 10.07 -6.49
CA PRO A 60 -33.26 10.59 -6.88
C PRO A 60 -32.60 9.84 -8.04
N GLU A 61 -32.82 8.54 -8.17
CA GLU A 61 -32.34 7.72 -9.28
C GLU A 61 -33.01 8.11 -10.62
N ASP A 62 -34.30 8.47 -10.58
CA ASP A 62 -35.02 8.96 -11.76
C ASP A 62 -34.47 10.32 -12.20
N ILE A 63 -34.14 11.21 -11.24
CA ILE A 63 -33.53 12.51 -11.54
C ILE A 63 -32.11 12.34 -12.09
N PHE A 64 -31.33 11.39 -11.56
CA PHE A 64 -30.01 11.08 -12.09
C PHE A 64 -30.06 10.70 -13.57
N THR A 65 -31.00 9.82 -13.93
CA THR A 65 -31.23 9.36 -15.30
C THR A 65 -31.83 10.47 -16.18
N LEU A 66 -32.79 11.25 -15.65
CA LEU A 66 -33.37 12.40 -16.34
C LEU A 66 -32.29 13.39 -16.77
N MET A 67 -31.33 13.68 -15.89
CA MET A 67 -30.19 14.56 -16.15
C MET A 67 -29.10 13.92 -17.02
N LYS A 68 -29.29 12.66 -17.48
CA LYS A 68 -28.35 11.88 -18.29
C LYS A 68 -26.99 11.64 -17.61
N LEU A 69 -26.96 11.68 -16.28
CA LEU A 69 -25.72 11.47 -15.50
C LEU A 69 -25.27 9.99 -15.54
N ASP A 70 -26.21 9.07 -15.72
CA ASP A 70 -25.96 7.64 -15.96
C ASP A 70 -25.15 7.38 -17.23
N LYS A 71 -25.18 8.30 -18.19
CA LYS A 71 -24.48 8.21 -19.48
C LYS A 71 -23.15 8.95 -19.49
N ALA A 72 -22.78 9.65 -18.41
CA ALA A 72 -21.57 10.44 -18.35
C ALA A 72 -20.28 9.61 -18.21
N GLY A 73 -20.41 8.33 -17.84
CA GLY A 73 -19.28 7.43 -17.62
C GLY A 73 -18.24 8.04 -16.66
N GLU A 74 -16.96 7.84 -16.94
CA GLU A 74 -15.87 8.38 -16.11
C GLU A 74 -15.80 9.92 -16.06
N GLN A 75 -16.54 10.62 -16.93
CA GLN A 75 -16.64 12.08 -16.91
C GLN A 75 -17.75 12.61 -15.98
N LEU A 76 -18.46 11.73 -15.25
CA LEU A 76 -19.58 12.08 -14.37
C LEU A 76 -19.30 13.30 -13.48
N PHE A 77 -18.19 13.28 -12.73
CA PHE A 77 -17.88 14.37 -11.79
C PHE A 77 -17.37 15.65 -12.44
N LYS A 78 -17.24 15.70 -13.77
CA LYS A 78 -17.03 16.96 -14.51
C LYS A 78 -18.35 17.64 -14.86
N ASP A 79 -19.48 16.93 -14.79
CA ASP A 79 -20.79 17.53 -15.04
C ASP A 79 -21.27 18.32 -13.79
N PRO A 80 -21.47 19.64 -13.89
CA PRO A 80 -21.94 20.45 -12.76
C PRO A 80 -23.35 20.05 -12.28
N LEU A 81 -24.14 19.34 -13.09
CA LEU A 81 -25.46 18.84 -12.70
C LEU A 81 -25.40 17.81 -11.57
N VAL A 82 -24.25 17.14 -11.34
CA VAL A 82 -24.05 16.28 -10.17
C VAL A 82 -24.29 17.06 -8.86
N VAL A 83 -23.96 18.35 -8.83
CA VAL A 83 -24.23 19.21 -7.66
C VAL A 83 -25.72 19.43 -7.45
N THR A 84 -26.48 19.64 -8.54
CA THR A 84 -27.94 19.77 -8.47
C THR A 84 -28.58 18.47 -8.00
N TRP A 85 -28.15 17.35 -8.56
CA TRP A 85 -28.64 16.03 -8.17
C TRP A 85 -28.33 15.70 -6.71
N ALA A 86 -27.12 15.97 -6.23
CA ALA A 86 -26.77 15.73 -4.83
C ALA A 86 -27.63 16.55 -3.85
N LYS A 87 -27.95 17.80 -4.20
CA LYS A 87 -28.91 18.60 -3.43
C LYS A 87 -30.33 18.03 -3.47
N TYR A 88 -30.73 17.45 -4.60
CA TYR A 88 -32.03 16.78 -4.68
C TYR A 88 -32.11 15.57 -3.75
N VAL A 89 -31.04 14.76 -3.69
CA VAL A 89 -30.94 13.63 -2.75
C VAL A 89 -31.13 14.11 -1.31
N ASP A 90 -30.53 15.25 -0.93
CA ASP A 90 -30.68 15.83 0.41
C ASP A 90 -32.12 16.26 0.70
N VAL A 91 -32.77 16.95 -0.24
CA VAL A 91 -34.17 17.38 -0.13
C VAL A 91 -35.11 16.16 -0.05
N TYR A 92 -34.89 15.16 -0.90
CA TYR A 92 -35.67 13.94 -0.94
C TYR A 92 -35.56 13.15 0.37
N ASN A 93 -34.33 12.92 0.87
CA ASN A 93 -34.10 12.18 2.11
C ASN A 93 -34.66 12.89 3.35
N LYS A 94 -34.68 14.23 3.36
CA LYS A 94 -35.29 15.02 4.43
C LYS A 94 -36.82 14.87 4.43
N ALA A 95 -37.43 14.83 3.26
CA ALA A 95 -38.88 14.66 3.12
C ALA A 95 -39.35 13.21 3.28
N ASN A 96 -38.47 12.24 2.99
CA ASN A 96 -38.79 10.81 2.98
C ASN A 96 -37.86 10.02 3.93
N PRO A 97 -37.96 10.20 5.26
CA PRO A 97 -37.02 9.63 6.22
C PRO A 97 -36.97 8.10 6.23
N ASN A 98 -38.04 7.43 5.80
CA ASN A 98 -38.15 5.96 5.73
C ASN A 98 -37.74 5.37 4.37
N GLN A 99 -37.41 6.21 3.38
CA GLN A 99 -37.06 5.79 2.02
C GLN A 99 -35.75 6.46 1.56
N LYS A 100 -34.83 6.69 2.50
CA LYS A 100 -33.56 7.37 2.20
C LYS A 100 -32.74 6.58 1.18
N THR A 101 -32.06 7.30 0.30
CA THR A 101 -31.02 6.79 -0.61
C THR A 101 -29.69 7.51 -0.35
N THR A 102 -28.61 7.07 -1.00
CA THR A 102 -27.27 7.66 -0.85
C THR A 102 -26.77 8.21 -2.17
N LEU A 103 -25.70 9.02 -2.15
CA LEU A 103 -25.06 9.42 -3.41
C LEU A 103 -24.34 8.22 -4.05
N PHE A 104 -23.85 7.29 -3.23
CA PHE A 104 -23.21 6.07 -3.71
C PHE A 104 -24.16 5.17 -4.52
N SER A 105 -25.46 5.13 -4.20
CA SER A 105 -26.42 4.24 -4.88
C SER A 105 -26.48 4.45 -6.41
N ALA A 106 -26.22 5.67 -6.89
CA ALA A 106 -26.20 6.02 -8.31
C ALA A 106 -24.87 5.68 -9.01
N VAL A 107 -23.79 5.49 -8.25
CA VAL A 107 -22.44 5.21 -8.78
C VAL A 107 -21.93 3.82 -8.40
N LYS A 108 -22.76 2.98 -7.78
CA LYS A 108 -22.42 1.61 -7.39
C LYS A 108 -22.11 0.66 -8.56
N THR A 109 -22.44 1.07 -9.80
CA THR A 109 -22.19 0.29 -11.02
C THR A 109 -20.75 0.42 -11.51
N TYR A 110 -20.04 1.47 -11.11
CA TYR A 110 -18.60 1.56 -11.35
C TYR A 110 -17.89 0.52 -10.49
N ASN A 111 -16.87 -0.12 -11.04
CA ASN A 111 -15.99 -0.94 -10.23
C ASN A 111 -15.21 -0.05 -9.23
N ASP A 112 -14.85 -0.63 -8.08
CA ASP A 112 -14.23 0.09 -6.96
C ASP A 112 -12.96 0.87 -7.35
N GLU A 113 -12.12 0.32 -8.22
CA GLU A 113 -10.89 0.99 -8.69
C GLU A 113 -11.22 2.24 -9.52
N THR A 114 -12.07 2.11 -10.53
CA THR A 114 -12.49 3.22 -11.39
C THR A 114 -13.18 4.30 -10.56
N LEU A 115 -14.09 3.91 -9.66
CA LEU A 115 -14.77 4.85 -8.78
C LEU A 115 -13.79 5.58 -7.86
N ALA A 116 -12.82 4.89 -7.27
CA ALA A 116 -11.81 5.51 -6.42
C ALA A 116 -10.97 6.56 -7.19
N GLN A 117 -10.59 6.29 -8.45
CA GLN A 117 -9.88 7.25 -9.30
C GLN A 117 -10.74 8.47 -9.63
N MET A 118 -12.00 8.25 -10.02
CA MET A 118 -12.97 9.32 -10.28
C MET A 118 -13.17 10.21 -9.04
N LEU A 119 -13.30 9.61 -7.86
CA LEU A 119 -13.48 10.33 -6.60
C LEU A 119 -12.22 11.08 -6.17
N LEU A 120 -11.03 10.54 -6.44
CA LEU A 120 -9.77 11.24 -6.20
C LEU A 120 -9.68 12.53 -7.03
N ALA A 121 -9.98 12.46 -8.33
CA ALA A 121 -10.01 13.63 -9.20
C ALA A 121 -11.10 14.64 -8.76
N ALA A 122 -12.29 14.15 -8.42
CA ALA A 122 -13.39 14.97 -7.93
C ALA A 122 -13.06 15.68 -6.61
N LYS A 123 -12.31 15.02 -5.71
CA LYS A 123 -11.89 15.60 -4.43
C LYS A 123 -10.98 16.82 -4.60
N SER A 124 -10.18 16.87 -5.67
CA SER A 124 -9.32 18.02 -5.98
C SER A 124 -10.09 19.24 -6.54
N ALA A 125 -11.36 19.08 -6.92
CA ALA A 125 -12.19 20.17 -7.45
C ALA A 125 -13.04 20.81 -6.34
N PRO A 126 -12.91 22.13 -6.06
CA PRO A 126 -13.60 22.79 -4.93
C PRO A 126 -15.13 22.63 -4.93
N ASN A 127 -15.76 22.58 -6.10
CA ASN A 127 -17.20 22.42 -6.25
C ASN A 127 -17.69 20.97 -6.08
N MET A 128 -16.78 19.99 -6.09
CA MET A 128 -17.10 18.56 -6.04
C MET A 128 -16.54 17.85 -4.81
N GLU A 129 -15.58 18.46 -4.10
CA GLU A 129 -14.91 17.89 -2.93
C GLU A 129 -15.89 17.30 -1.92
N LYS A 130 -16.92 18.05 -1.51
CA LYS A 130 -17.91 17.59 -0.53
C LYS A 130 -18.73 16.39 -1.02
N ILE A 131 -19.02 16.32 -2.32
CA ILE A 131 -19.76 15.22 -2.93
C ILE A 131 -18.86 13.98 -2.99
N ALA A 132 -17.61 14.15 -3.44
CA ALA A 132 -16.62 13.09 -3.50
C ALA A 132 -16.41 12.47 -2.11
N VAL A 133 -16.22 13.29 -1.07
CA VAL A 133 -16.05 12.84 0.31
C VAL A 133 -17.27 12.08 0.83
N ARG A 134 -18.49 12.52 0.50
CA ARG A 134 -19.72 11.81 0.88
C ARG A 134 -19.80 10.43 0.23
N ILE A 135 -19.55 10.34 -1.09
CA ILE A 135 -19.56 9.06 -1.80
C ILE A 135 -18.45 8.15 -1.27
N GLN A 136 -17.26 8.67 -0.97
CA GLN A 136 -16.17 7.91 -0.33
C GLN A 136 -16.60 7.35 1.02
N ALA A 137 -17.28 8.15 1.85
CA ALA A 137 -17.78 7.69 3.16
C ALA A 137 -18.84 6.58 3.01
N ASP A 138 -19.78 6.74 2.07
CA ASP A 138 -20.78 5.71 1.78
C ASP A 138 -20.12 4.41 1.28
N LEU A 139 -19.14 4.50 0.38
CA LEU A 139 -18.37 3.34 -0.11
C LEU A 139 -17.62 2.64 1.03
N THR A 140 -16.95 3.41 1.91
CA THR A 140 -16.29 2.87 3.11
C THR A 140 -17.29 2.13 4.01
N ASN A 141 -18.47 2.69 4.25
CA ASN A 141 -19.51 2.03 5.05
C ASN A 141 -19.99 0.73 4.42
N VAL A 142 -20.21 0.72 3.10
CA VAL A 142 -20.58 -0.50 2.36
C VAL A 142 -19.48 -1.55 2.48
N TRP A 143 -18.22 -1.18 2.34
CA TRP A 143 -17.11 -2.11 2.53
C TRP A 143 -17.01 -2.64 3.97
N LEU A 144 -17.18 -1.79 4.99
CA LEU A 144 -17.03 -2.18 6.40
C LEU A 144 -18.21 -3.02 6.91
N PHE A 145 -19.44 -2.59 6.63
CA PHE A 145 -20.62 -3.12 7.32
C PHE A 145 -21.43 -4.08 6.45
N ASP A 146 -21.65 -3.75 5.18
CA ASP A 146 -22.50 -4.55 4.29
C ASP A 146 -21.72 -5.73 3.71
N LEU A 147 -20.55 -5.44 3.14
CA LEU A 147 -19.70 -6.43 2.45
C LEU A 147 -18.63 -7.04 3.38
N LYS A 148 -18.38 -6.44 4.54
CA LYS A 148 -17.39 -6.88 5.54
C LYS A 148 -16.02 -7.21 4.92
N LYS A 149 -15.58 -6.38 3.98
CA LYS A 149 -14.28 -6.53 3.32
C LYS A 149 -13.17 -6.35 4.35
N THR A 150 -12.15 -7.19 4.26
CA THR A 150 -10.91 -6.99 5.01
C THR A 150 -10.05 -5.90 4.34
N PRO A 151 -9.06 -5.32 5.03
CA PRO A 151 -8.08 -4.43 4.39
C PRO A 151 -7.42 -5.10 3.18
N ASN A 152 -7.15 -6.40 3.25
CA ASN A 152 -6.62 -7.17 2.13
C ASN A 152 -7.59 -7.27 0.93
N ASP A 153 -8.90 -7.35 1.16
CA ASP A 153 -9.89 -7.34 0.09
C ASP A 153 -9.96 -5.98 -0.60
N VAL A 154 -9.99 -4.90 0.18
CA VAL A 154 -9.99 -3.54 -0.37
C VAL A 154 -8.70 -3.25 -1.15
N PHE A 155 -7.56 -3.74 -0.66
CA PHE A 155 -6.29 -3.61 -1.39
C PHE A 155 -6.34 -4.25 -2.79
N ARG A 156 -6.99 -5.43 -2.90
CA ARG A 156 -7.13 -6.17 -4.17
C ARG A 156 -8.11 -5.50 -5.13
N VAL A 157 -9.29 -5.09 -4.67
CA VAL A 157 -10.29 -4.46 -5.56
C VAL A 157 -9.84 -3.10 -6.07
N LEU A 158 -8.99 -2.39 -5.31
CA LEU A 158 -8.34 -1.15 -5.75
C LEU A 158 -7.09 -1.38 -6.61
N LYS A 159 -6.74 -2.65 -6.88
CA LYS A 159 -5.55 -3.09 -7.64
C LYS A 159 -4.26 -2.38 -7.22
N LEU A 160 -4.08 -2.19 -5.92
CA LEU A 160 -2.94 -1.46 -5.37
C LEU A 160 -1.60 -2.18 -5.61
N LYS A 161 -1.63 -3.50 -5.84
CA LYS A 161 -0.43 -4.27 -6.19
C LYS A 161 0.25 -3.82 -7.48
N ASP A 162 -0.55 -3.28 -8.41
CA ASP A 162 -0.13 -2.94 -9.77
C ASP A 162 0.18 -1.44 -9.90
N LYS A 163 0.08 -0.66 -8.81
CA LYS A 163 0.37 0.78 -8.81
C LYS A 163 1.86 1.03 -8.63
N GLU A 164 2.40 1.86 -9.51
CA GLU A 164 3.75 2.41 -9.36
C GLU A 164 3.81 3.34 -8.14
N GLN A 165 5.02 3.46 -7.56
CA GLN A 165 5.29 4.35 -6.42
C GLN A 165 4.24 4.21 -5.31
N LEU A 166 3.94 2.96 -4.92
CA LEU A 166 2.81 2.61 -4.04
C LEU A 166 2.66 3.53 -2.82
N LEU A 167 3.76 3.87 -2.13
CA LEU A 167 3.71 4.68 -0.91
C LEU A 167 3.34 6.16 -1.16
N GLU A 168 3.51 6.64 -2.39
CA GLU A 168 3.09 7.99 -2.81
C GLU A 168 1.69 7.99 -3.44
N ASN A 169 1.15 6.81 -3.74
CA ASN A 169 -0.12 6.67 -4.43
C ASN A 169 -1.29 7.16 -3.53
N PRO A 170 -2.09 8.16 -3.95
CA PRO A 170 -3.17 8.69 -3.12
C PRO A 170 -4.29 7.68 -2.81
N ILE A 171 -4.47 6.66 -3.65
CA ILE A 171 -5.43 5.57 -3.40
C ILE A 171 -4.87 4.65 -2.31
N PHE A 172 -3.56 4.40 -2.28
CA PHE A 172 -2.92 3.67 -1.19
C PHE A 172 -3.05 4.42 0.15
N ILE A 173 -2.87 5.75 0.16
CA ILE A 173 -3.10 6.58 1.36
C ILE A 173 -4.57 6.46 1.82
N SER A 174 -5.51 6.47 0.88
CA SER A 174 -6.94 6.28 1.21
C SER A 174 -7.23 4.88 1.75
N TRP A 175 -6.52 3.87 1.24
CA TRP A 175 -6.60 2.50 1.75
C TRP A 175 -5.99 2.36 3.15
N VAL A 176 -4.91 3.07 3.48
CA VAL A 176 -4.37 3.12 4.85
C VAL A 176 -5.42 3.69 5.80
N LYS A 177 -6.13 4.75 5.39
CA LYS A 177 -7.25 5.27 6.20
C LYS A 177 -8.36 4.23 6.37
N TYR A 178 -8.71 3.48 5.33
CA TYR A 178 -9.67 2.40 5.44
C TYR A 178 -9.22 1.31 6.43
N LEU A 179 -7.93 0.96 6.43
CA LEU A 179 -7.35 0.05 7.42
C LEU A 179 -7.50 0.59 8.85
N ASP A 180 -7.27 1.89 9.07
CA ASP A 180 -7.46 2.53 10.39
C ASP A 180 -8.93 2.44 10.84
N ASP A 181 -9.87 2.76 9.94
CA ASP A 181 -11.32 2.67 10.20
C ASP A 181 -11.73 1.21 10.50
N PHE A 182 -11.21 0.24 9.74
CA PHE A 182 -11.43 -1.19 9.97
C PHE A 182 -10.91 -1.64 11.34
N ASN A 183 -9.71 -1.21 11.73
CA ASN A 183 -9.09 -1.57 13.00
C ASN A 183 -9.84 -0.95 14.20
N ALA A 184 -10.35 0.28 14.05
CA ALA A 184 -11.12 0.96 15.08
C ALA A 184 -12.40 0.18 15.46
N ILE A 185 -13.04 -0.48 14.50
CA ILE A 185 -14.24 -1.30 14.75
C ILE A 185 -13.92 -2.78 15.01
N ASN A 186 -12.69 -3.25 14.74
CA ASN A 186 -12.24 -4.63 14.93
C ASN A 186 -10.95 -4.74 15.79
N PRO A 187 -10.90 -4.19 17.02
CA PRO A 187 -9.66 -4.07 17.78
C PRO A 187 -8.97 -5.41 18.11
N GLN A 188 -9.75 -6.50 18.22
CA GLN A 188 -9.21 -7.85 18.50
C GLN A 188 -8.54 -8.50 17.29
N ASN A 189 -8.86 -8.04 16.07
CA ASN A 189 -8.34 -8.58 14.82
C ASN A 189 -7.66 -7.46 14.00
N ALA A 190 -7.00 -6.54 14.70
CA ALA A 190 -6.36 -5.40 14.05
C ALA A 190 -5.29 -5.88 13.06
N GLU A 191 -5.39 -5.42 11.82
CA GLU A 191 -4.40 -5.67 10.78
C GLU A 191 -3.38 -4.53 10.72
N THR A 192 -2.26 -4.77 10.04
CA THR A 192 -1.25 -3.74 9.80
C THR A 192 -1.07 -3.53 8.31
N VAL A 193 -0.50 -2.38 7.93
CA VAL A 193 -0.11 -2.14 6.54
C VAL A 193 0.80 -3.27 6.06
N ILE A 194 1.79 -3.63 6.88
CA ILE A 194 2.78 -4.64 6.49
C ILE A 194 2.20 -6.05 6.40
N SER A 195 1.21 -6.42 7.21
CA SER A 195 0.57 -7.74 7.11
C SER A 195 -0.19 -7.87 5.80
N THR A 196 -0.84 -6.81 5.32
CA THR A 196 -1.46 -6.80 3.99
C THR A 196 -0.41 -6.87 2.89
N LEU A 197 0.65 -6.05 2.95
CA LEU A 197 1.72 -6.10 1.95
C LEU A 197 2.39 -7.49 1.90
N ALA A 198 2.60 -8.14 3.04
CA ALA A 198 3.16 -9.50 3.10
C ALA A 198 2.23 -10.59 2.52
N LYS A 199 0.91 -10.37 2.52
CA LYS A 199 -0.06 -11.24 1.82
C LYS A 199 -0.03 -11.03 0.30
N GLN A 200 0.36 -9.84 -0.16
CA GLN A 200 0.27 -9.43 -1.57
C GLN A 200 1.58 -9.63 -2.36
N TYR A 201 2.73 -9.50 -1.69
CA TYR A 201 4.06 -9.55 -2.30
C TYR A 201 4.86 -10.76 -1.76
N SER A 202 5.72 -11.35 -2.60
CA SER A 202 6.74 -12.27 -2.10
C SER A 202 7.70 -11.52 -1.18
N SER A 203 8.33 -12.21 -0.22
CA SER A 203 9.24 -11.56 0.73
C SER A 203 10.39 -10.84 0.03
N ALA A 204 10.94 -11.41 -1.05
CA ALA A 204 11.95 -10.76 -1.87
C ALA A 204 11.41 -9.47 -2.51
N LYS A 205 10.26 -9.51 -3.20
CA LYS A 205 9.68 -8.33 -3.85
C LYS A 205 9.30 -7.24 -2.85
N LEU A 206 8.75 -7.61 -1.68
CA LEU A 206 8.44 -6.65 -0.61
C LEU A 206 9.70 -6.02 -0.03
N GLY A 207 10.73 -6.82 0.25
CA GLY A 207 12.03 -6.33 0.72
C GLY A 207 12.64 -5.33 -0.25
N THR A 208 12.71 -5.67 -1.54
CA THR A 208 13.23 -4.77 -2.58
C THR A 208 12.40 -3.50 -2.68
N LEU A 209 11.07 -3.60 -2.71
CA LEU A 209 10.18 -2.44 -2.76
C LEU A 209 10.45 -1.46 -1.61
N LEU A 210 10.58 -1.97 -0.38
CA LEU A 210 10.85 -1.14 0.79
C LEU A 210 12.28 -0.58 0.83
N ILE A 211 13.27 -1.29 0.28
CA ILE A 211 14.65 -0.78 0.15
C ILE A 211 14.70 0.35 -0.87
N GLU A 212 14.06 0.19 -2.04
CA GLU A 212 14.02 1.24 -3.06
C GLU A 212 13.25 2.47 -2.58
N ALA A 213 12.11 2.27 -1.91
CA ALA A 213 11.33 3.38 -1.35
C ALA A 213 12.06 4.16 -0.25
N GLN A 214 13.12 3.60 0.36
CA GLN A 214 13.96 4.34 1.31
C GLN A 214 14.91 5.34 0.65
N LYS A 215 15.19 5.17 -0.66
CA LYS A 215 16.08 6.07 -1.41
C LYS A 215 15.40 7.36 -1.82
N ASN A 216 14.07 7.34 -1.99
CA ASN A 216 13.29 8.54 -2.29
C ASN A 216 13.05 9.34 -0.98
N PRO A 217 13.48 10.62 -0.89
CA PRO A 217 13.34 11.45 0.31
C PRO A 217 11.90 11.58 0.82
N THR A 218 10.91 11.62 -0.09
CA THR A 218 9.49 11.80 0.23
C THR A 218 8.93 10.58 0.96
N THR A 219 9.33 9.37 0.56
CA THR A 219 8.85 8.11 1.14
C THR A 219 9.77 7.53 2.22
N ALA A 220 10.99 8.06 2.36
CA ALA A 220 12.03 7.44 3.18
C ALA A 220 11.61 7.16 4.63
N LYS A 221 10.90 8.10 5.27
CA LYS A 221 10.43 7.94 6.65
C LYS A 221 9.45 6.78 6.79
N GLN A 222 8.44 6.72 5.91
CA GLN A 222 7.42 5.68 5.93
C GLN A 222 7.99 4.32 5.53
N ALA A 223 8.84 4.29 4.49
CA ALA A 223 9.51 3.08 4.04
C ALA A 223 10.41 2.47 5.14
N LYS A 224 11.17 3.31 5.88
CA LYS A 224 11.94 2.85 7.06
C LYS A 224 11.07 2.25 8.15
N GLN A 225 9.89 2.83 8.40
CA GLN A 225 8.96 2.30 9.38
C GLN A 225 8.40 0.95 8.92
N LEU A 226 7.88 0.86 7.68
CA LEU A 226 7.37 -0.39 7.11
C LEU A 226 8.44 -1.48 7.02
N TYR A 227 9.69 -1.10 6.76
CA TYR A 227 10.82 -2.02 6.78
C TYR A 227 11.03 -2.64 8.17
N ARG A 228 10.99 -1.83 9.24
CA ARG A 228 11.05 -2.34 10.62
C ARG A 228 9.86 -3.22 10.97
N ASP A 229 8.67 -2.80 10.53
CA ASP A 229 7.44 -3.56 10.73
C ASP A 229 7.49 -4.89 9.96
N MET A 230 8.20 -4.97 8.82
CA MET A 230 8.43 -6.22 8.09
C MET A 230 9.24 -7.20 8.91
N LEU A 231 10.35 -6.75 9.51
CA LEU A 231 11.18 -7.58 10.38
C LEU A 231 10.39 -8.06 11.60
N LYS A 232 9.62 -7.16 12.22
CA LYS A 232 8.72 -7.50 13.34
C LYS A 232 7.68 -8.53 12.92
N ASN A 233 7.00 -8.30 11.79
CA ASN A 233 5.98 -9.19 11.26
C ASN A 233 6.54 -10.59 10.95
N TRP A 234 7.76 -10.71 10.40
CA TRP A 234 8.38 -12.03 10.23
C TRP A 234 8.57 -12.75 11.57
N LEU A 235 9.07 -12.05 12.60
CA LEU A 235 9.26 -12.61 13.93
C LEU A 235 7.94 -13.04 14.59
N GLU A 236 6.91 -12.20 14.51
CA GLU A 236 5.59 -12.46 15.12
C GLU A 236 4.87 -13.64 14.46
N ASN A 237 5.06 -13.82 13.16
CA ASN A 237 4.57 -15.00 12.43
C ASN A 237 5.46 -16.25 12.60
N GLY A 238 6.47 -16.20 13.49
CA GLY A 238 7.31 -17.36 13.81
C GLY A 238 8.31 -17.75 12.71
N ASN A 239 8.57 -16.87 11.74
CA ASN A 239 9.54 -17.16 10.68
C ASN A 239 10.95 -17.27 11.28
N THR A 240 11.64 -18.38 11.04
CA THR A 240 13.05 -18.49 11.45
C THR A 240 13.96 -17.77 10.46
N PRO A 241 15.18 -17.35 10.85
CA PRO A 241 16.11 -16.74 9.90
C PRO A 241 16.47 -17.67 8.73
N SER A 242 16.52 -19.00 8.94
CA SER A 242 16.70 -19.97 7.84
C SER A 242 15.52 -19.95 6.86
N TYR A 243 14.28 -19.87 7.36
CA TYR A 243 13.11 -19.73 6.50
C TYR A 243 13.10 -18.41 5.74
N VAL A 244 13.38 -17.29 6.40
CA VAL A 244 13.45 -15.96 5.74
C VAL A 244 14.55 -15.93 4.67
N PHE A 245 15.70 -16.56 4.92
CA PHE A 245 16.79 -16.68 3.92
C PHE A 245 16.28 -17.22 2.58
N LYS A 246 15.52 -18.33 2.64
CA LYS A 246 14.92 -18.96 1.46
C LYS A 246 13.82 -18.10 0.83
N ARG A 247 12.98 -17.45 1.64
CA ARG A 247 11.87 -16.60 1.17
C ARG A 247 12.34 -15.30 0.50
N LEU A 248 13.53 -14.82 0.86
CA LEU A 248 14.22 -13.71 0.19
C LEU A 248 14.96 -14.15 -1.08
N GLN A 249 14.88 -15.44 -1.45
CA GLN A 249 15.53 -16.01 -2.64
C GLN A 249 17.07 -15.87 -2.62
N LEU A 250 17.66 -15.74 -1.44
CA LEU A 250 19.10 -15.58 -1.28
C LEU A 250 19.92 -16.79 -1.76
N PRO A 251 19.49 -18.05 -1.63
CA PRO A 251 20.22 -19.17 -2.22
C PRO A 251 20.42 -19.07 -3.75
N ALA A 252 19.50 -18.41 -4.45
CA ALA A 252 19.56 -18.27 -5.91
C ALA A 252 20.55 -17.19 -6.38
N THR A 253 21.12 -16.40 -5.46
CA THR A 253 22.09 -15.35 -5.81
C THR A 253 23.48 -15.89 -6.14
N GLY A 254 23.80 -17.12 -5.68
CA GLY A 254 25.10 -17.74 -5.90
C GLY A 254 26.25 -16.88 -5.37
N ASP A 255 27.26 -16.65 -6.21
CA ASP A 255 28.46 -15.89 -5.85
C ASP A 255 28.19 -14.40 -5.56
N ASN A 256 27.05 -13.86 -6.02
CA ASN A 256 26.66 -12.46 -5.81
C ASN A 256 25.85 -12.24 -4.51
N LEU A 257 25.88 -13.19 -3.57
CA LEU A 257 25.10 -13.12 -2.34
C LEU A 257 25.37 -11.84 -1.54
N LEU A 258 26.64 -11.47 -1.36
CA LEU A 258 27.03 -10.33 -0.55
C LEU A 258 26.72 -8.98 -1.22
N ASP A 259 26.53 -8.96 -2.54
CA ASP A 259 26.11 -7.77 -3.27
C ASP A 259 24.62 -7.48 -3.14
N SER A 260 23.83 -8.50 -2.81
CA SER A 260 22.38 -8.39 -2.66
C SER A 260 22.02 -7.53 -1.44
N PRO A 261 21.27 -6.42 -1.61
CA PRO A 261 20.80 -5.64 -0.46
C PRO A 261 19.83 -6.44 0.43
N LEU A 262 19.18 -7.47 -0.11
CA LEU A 262 18.34 -8.39 0.68
C LEU A 262 19.18 -9.26 1.62
N PHE A 263 20.47 -9.49 1.33
CA PHE A 263 21.37 -10.18 2.24
C PHE A 263 21.63 -9.34 3.50
N THR A 264 21.84 -8.03 3.34
CA THR A 264 21.92 -7.10 4.47
C THR A 264 20.64 -7.11 5.30
N THR A 265 19.47 -7.06 4.65
CA THR A 265 18.17 -7.20 5.35
C THR A 265 18.05 -8.50 6.12
N TRP A 266 18.53 -9.61 5.55
CA TRP A 266 18.53 -10.89 6.24
C TRP A 266 19.48 -10.91 7.45
N LEU A 267 20.68 -10.35 7.35
CA LEU A 267 21.61 -10.22 8.48
C LEU A 267 21.01 -9.36 9.60
N GLU A 268 20.36 -8.26 9.26
CA GLU A 268 19.62 -7.43 10.22
C GLU A 268 18.50 -8.23 10.89
N TYR A 269 17.78 -9.06 10.13
CA TYR A 269 16.77 -9.95 10.69
C TYR A 269 17.36 -11.00 11.63
N VAL A 270 18.49 -11.62 11.28
CA VAL A 270 19.20 -12.58 12.16
C VAL A 270 19.57 -11.88 13.48
N SER A 271 20.12 -10.67 13.42
CA SER A 271 20.46 -9.87 14.60
C SER A 271 19.23 -9.54 15.45
N TYR A 272 18.15 -9.07 14.81
CA TYR A 272 16.88 -8.78 15.46
C TYR A 272 16.27 -10.01 16.13
N PHE A 273 16.28 -11.16 15.44
CA PHE A 273 15.79 -12.44 15.93
C PHE A 273 16.57 -12.90 17.17
N ARG A 274 17.90 -12.89 17.11
CA ARG A 274 18.77 -13.26 18.25
C ARG A 274 18.50 -12.38 19.47
N LYS A 275 18.33 -11.08 19.26
CA LYS A 275 18.02 -10.12 20.33
C LYS A 275 16.66 -10.39 20.98
N LYS A 276 15.64 -10.77 20.20
CA LYS A 276 14.27 -10.99 20.69
C LYS A 276 13.99 -12.42 21.15
N ARG A 277 14.75 -13.40 20.67
CA ARG A 277 14.63 -14.83 20.98
C ARG A 277 16.01 -15.40 21.40
N PRO A 278 16.62 -14.90 22.49
CA PRO A 278 17.99 -15.29 22.87
C PRO A 278 18.15 -16.79 23.20
N ARG A 279 17.05 -17.47 23.56
CA ARG A 279 17.04 -18.92 23.81
C ARG A 279 17.10 -19.75 22.52
N GLN A 280 16.70 -19.20 21.38
CA GLN A 280 16.73 -19.88 20.09
C GLN A 280 18.07 -19.61 19.42
N LYS A 281 19.03 -20.49 19.66
CA LYS A 281 20.38 -20.39 19.08
C LYS A 281 20.28 -20.32 17.55
N THR A 282 20.64 -19.17 17.00
CA THR A 282 20.64 -18.90 15.56
C THR A 282 21.95 -18.23 15.19
N SER A 283 22.57 -18.70 14.11
CA SER A 283 23.82 -18.19 13.59
C SER A 283 23.70 -17.99 12.09
N ALA A 284 24.05 -16.79 11.62
CA ALA A 284 24.06 -16.50 10.19
C ALA A 284 24.99 -17.46 9.44
N ILE A 285 26.20 -17.68 9.96
CA ILE A 285 27.17 -18.55 9.30
C ILE A 285 26.74 -20.01 9.25
N SER A 286 26.02 -20.49 10.27
CA SER A 286 25.48 -21.86 10.27
C SER A 286 24.44 -22.03 9.16
N ILE A 287 23.54 -21.05 9.00
CA ILE A 287 22.55 -21.07 7.90
C ILE A 287 23.25 -21.00 6.55
N LEU A 288 24.30 -20.19 6.38
CA LEU A 288 25.07 -20.17 5.15
C LEU A 288 25.74 -21.52 4.87
N SER A 289 26.33 -22.15 5.89
CA SER A 289 26.98 -23.47 5.78
C SER A 289 25.99 -24.61 5.44
N GLU A 290 24.71 -24.45 5.76
CA GLU A 290 23.65 -25.38 5.35
C GLU A 290 23.27 -25.25 3.86
N ASN A 291 23.55 -24.10 3.24
CA ASN A 291 23.13 -23.80 1.86
C ASN A 291 24.30 -23.75 0.87
N TYR A 292 25.54 -23.61 1.36
CA TYR A 292 26.76 -23.56 0.55
C TYR A 292 27.77 -24.56 1.08
N LYS A 293 28.50 -25.21 0.17
CA LYS A 293 29.67 -26.01 0.53
C LYS A 293 30.74 -25.11 1.15
N ASP A 294 31.51 -25.64 2.09
CA ASP A 294 32.52 -24.86 2.83
C ASP A 294 33.56 -24.20 1.91
N ASP A 295 33.99 -24.89 0.84
CA ASP A 295 34.95 -24.36 -0.11
C ASP A 295 34.37 -23.20 -0.92
N VAL A 296 33.12 -23.32 -1.36
CA VAL A 296 32.38 -22.27 -2.07
C VAL A 296 32.16 -21.07 -1.16
N LEU A 297 31.67 -21.30 0.06
CA LEU A 297 31.38 -20.23 1.01
C LEU A 297 32.65 -19.49 1.44
N ALA A 298 33.74 -20.22 1.73
CA ALA A 298 35.01 -19.62 2.10
C ALA A 298 35.56 -18.73 0.98
N LYS A 299 35.63 -19.25 -0.27
CA LYS A 299 36.10 -18.48 -1.43
C LYS A 299 35.23 -17.25 -1.70
N MET A 300 33.90 -17.41 -1.63
CA MET A 300 32.95 -16.31 -1.79
C MET A 300 33.21 -15.19 -0.79
N LEU A 301 33.42 -15.53 0.49
CA LEU A 301 33.69 -14.55 1.53
C LEU A 301 35.08 -13.94 1.41
N VAL A 302 36.11 -14.70 0.99
CA VAL A 302 37.44 -14.15 0.72
C VAL A 302 37.38 -13.12 -0.41
N ASN A 303 36.78 -13.46 -1.54
CA ASN A 303 36.64 -12.54 -2.67
C ASN A 303 35.84 -11.28 -2.29
N ALA A 304 34.78 -11.44 -1.49
CA ALA A 304 33.98 -10.32 -1.01
C ALA A 304 34.71 -9.45 0.03
N ARG A 305 35.82 -9.92 0.60
CA ARG A 305 36.66 -9.10 1.49
C ARG A 305 37.43 -8.04 0.71
N ASP A 306 37.79 -8.33 -0.54
CA ASP A 306 38.54 -7.41 -1.40
C ASP A 306 37.68 -6.26 -1.96
N VAL A 307 36.37 -6.31 -1.74
CA VAL A 307 35.42 -5.28 -2.15
C VAL A 307 35.08 -4.39 -0.93
N PRO A 308 35.40 -3.07 -0.95
CA PRO A 308 35.23 -2.20 0.21
C PRO A 308 33.81 -2.17 0.81
N LYS A 309 32.78 -2.32 -0.04
CA LYS A 309 31.38 -2.33 0.39
C LYS A 309 31.02 -3.56 1.24
N THR A 310 31.67 -4.70 1.00
CA THR A 310 31.35 -6.00 1.62
C THR A 310 32.41 -6.45 2.62
N GLU A 311 33.58 -5.80 2.65
CA GLU A 311 34.75 -6.15 3.45
C GLU A 311 34.42 -6.52 4.90
N THR A 312 33.81 -5.60 5.66
CA THR A 312 33.54 -5.82 7.08
C THR A 312 32.59 -6.99 7.33
N THR A 313 31.58 -7.16 6.47
CA THR A 313 30.60 -8.25 6.58
C THR A 313 31.25 -9.57 6.23
N ALA A 314 32.04 -9.60 5.16
CA ALA A 314 32.77 -10.77 4.70
C ALA A 314 33.80 -11.25 5.74
N ALA A 315 34.59 -10.33 6.31
CA ALA A 315 35.55 -10.61 7.38
C ALA A 315 34.87 -11.23 8.61
N GLY A 316 33.79 -10.61 9.12
CA GLY A 316 33.09 -11.15 10.29
C GLY A 316 32.43 -12.52 10.04
N LEU A 317 31.99 -12.79 8.81
CA LEU A 317 31.48 -14.11 8.42
C LEU A 317 32.60 -15.16 8.29
N LEU A 318 33.78 -14.79 7.78
CA LEU A 318 34.96 -15.66 7.72
C LEU A 318 35.45 -16.04 9.13
N ASP A 319 35.52 -15.08 10.04
CA ASP A 319 35.85 -15.34 11.45
C ASP A 319 34.84 -16.33 12.06
N SER A 320 33.55 -16.09 11.82
CA SER A 320 32.49 -16.98 12.30
C SER A 320 32.58 -18.38 11.65
N LEU A 321 33.02 -18.48 10.40
CA LEU A 321 33.14 -19.74 9.66
C LEU A 321 34.28 -20.60 10.22
N THR A 322 35.45 -19.99 10.42
CA THR A 322 36.63 -20.67 11.00
C THR A 322 36.37 -21.17 12.41
N ILE A 323 35.75 -20.35 13.26
CA ILE A 323 35.29 -20.74 14.60
C ILE A 323 34.25 -21.86 14.50
N GLY A 324 33.31 -21.75 13.56
CA GLY A 324 32.28 -22.76 13.31
C GLY A 324 32.87 -24.13 12.95
N TRP A 325 33.89 -24.18 12.08
CA TRP A 325 34.62 -25.41 11.77
C TRP A 325 35.27 -26.02 13.00
N MET A 326 35.90 -25.21 13.85
CA MET A 326 36.50 -25.66 15.12
C MET A 326 35.49 -26.22 16.12
N HIS A 327 34.20 -25.96 15.98
CA HIS A 327 33.16 -26.56 16.83
C HIS A 327 32.57 -27.86 16.28
N ARG A 328 32.93 -28.28 15.06
CA ARG A 328 32.43 -29.53 14.49
C ARG A 328 33.03 -30.75 15.21
N LYS A 329 32.24 -31.83 15.25
CA LYS A 329 32.68 -33.14 15.79
C LYS A 329 33.50 -33.94 14.80
N HIS A 330 33.16 -33.82 13.51
CA HIS A 330 33.81 -34.51 12.38
C HIS A 330 33.97 -33.52 11.22
N ASP A 331 34.72 -33.92 10.19
CA ASP A 331 34.90 -33.16 8.94
C ASP A 331 35.38 -31.72 9.14
N VAL A 332 36.32 -31.55 10.07
CA VAL A 332 37.03 -30.28 10.27
C VAL A 332 38.05 -30.11 9.14
N PRO A 333 38.00 -29.02 8.36
CA PRO A 333 38.96 -28.80 7.27
C PRO A 333 40.40 -28.74 7.79
N THR A 334 41.32 -29.49 7.20
CA THR A 334 42.74 -29.42 7.59
C THR A 334 43.33 -28.06 7.22
N PRO A 335 44.44 -27.62 7.85
CA PRO A 335 45.11 -26.39 7.46
C PRO A 335 45.45 -26.36 5.95
N ALA A 336 45.90 -27.47 5.36
CA ALA A 336 46.17 -27.57 3.93
C ALA A 336 44.92 -27.29 3.06
N THR A 337 43.75 -27.75 3.49
CA THR A 337 42.48 -27.49 2.80
C THR A 337 42.07 -26.03 2.94
N VAL A 338 42.14 -25.47 4.15
CA VAL A 338 41.79 -24.06 4.39
C VAL A 338 42.73 -23.12 3.64
N TYR A 339 44.03 -23.42 3.56
CA TYR A 339 44.99 -22.64 2.78
C TYR A 339 44.55 -22.46 1.32
N LYS A 340 44.03 -23.53 0.70
CA LYS A 340 43.50 -23.50 -0.67
C LYS A 340 42.17 -22.74 -0.76
N TRP A 341 41.26 -22.96 0.18
CA TRP A 341 39.95 -22.29 0.18
C TRP A 341 40.06 -20.80 0.43
N PHE A 342 41.06 -20.39 1.22
CA PHE A 342 41.33 -18.99 1.54
C PHE A 342 42.20 -18.29 0.50
N LEU A 343 42.60 -18.97 -0.58
CA LEU A 343 43.42 -18.40 -1.64
C LEU A 343 44.71 -17.73 -1.09
N VAL A 344 45.34 -18.35 -0.09
CA VAL A 344 46.49 -17.76 0.62
C VAL A 344 47.76 -17.75 -0.22
N ASP A 345 47.83 -18.63 -1.23
CA ASP A 345 49.00 -18.71 -2.11
C ASP A 345 49.24 -17.37 -2.82
N GLY A 346 50.50 -16.90 -2.81
CA GLY A 346 50.88 -15.61 -3.39
C GLY A 346 50.42 -14.35 -2.63
N THR A 347 49.65 -14.46 -1.53
CA THR A 347 49.26 -13.27 -0.75
C THR A 347 50.42 -12.68 0.08
N PRO A 348 50.49 -11.35 0.29
CA PRO A 348 51.49 -10.72 1.17
C PRO A 348 51.46 -11.28 2.60
N GLU A 349 52.60 -11.24 3.31
CA GLU A 349 52.70 -11.72 4.69
C GLU A 349 51.76 -10.99 5.66
N ASP A 350 51.49 -9.72 5.39
CA ASP A 350 50.64 -8.85 6.19
C ASP A 350 49.15 -8.87 5.77
N ASP A 351 48.77 -9.62 4.73
CA ASP A 351 47.38 -9.76 4.30
C ASP A 351 46.51 -10.37 5.43
N ALA A 352 45.28 -9.86 5.58
CA ALA A 352 44.43 -10.31 6.67
C ALA A 352 43.80 -11.70 6.44
N VAL A 353 43.63 -12.18 5.21
CA VAL A 353 43.21 -13.58 4.96
C VAL A 353 44.35 -14.51 5.37
N ARG A 354 45.60 -14.16 5.06
CA ARG A 354 46.77 -14.90 5.54
C ARG A 354 46.87 -14.92 7.07
N LYS A 355 46.68 -13.77 7.73
CA LYS A 355 46.63 -13.70 9.20
C LYS A 355 45.52 -14.56 9.79
N LEU A 356 44.33 -14.55 9.19
CA LEU A 356 43.21 -15.39 9.61
C LEU A 356 43.51 -16.87 9.43
N TYR A 357 44.11 -17.27 8.30
CA TYR A 357 44.58 -18.63 8.06
C TYR A 357 45.60 -19.07 9.12
N ASN A 358 46.58 -18.23 9.46
CA ASN A 358 47.57 -18.54 10.49
C ASN A 358 46.91 -18.76 11.86
N SER A 359 45.96 -17.92 12.24
CA SER A 359 45.16 -18.10 13.46
C SER A 359 44.38 -19.42 13.44
N TYR A 360 43.76 -19.76 12.30
CA TYR A 360 43.06 -21.03 12.12
C TYR A 360 43.99 -22.23 12.30
N LYS A 361 45.18 -22.19 11.68
CA LYS A 361 46.18 -23.27 11.78
C LYS A 361 46.61 -23.48 13.23
N VAL A 362 46.91 -22.41 13.96
CA VAL A 362 47.26 -22.49 15.39
C VAL A 362 46.14 -23.14 16.20
N LEU A 363 44.88 -22.71 15.99
CA LEU A 363 43.72 -23.29 16.68
C LEU A 363 43.50 -24.76 16.33
N TYR A 364 43.72 -25.14 15.08
CA TYR A 364 43.64 -26.53 14.62
C TYR A 364 44.70 -27.39 15.32
N ASP A 365 45.95 -26.94 15.30
CA ASP A 365 47.07 -27.66 15.89
C ASP A 365 46.88 -27.83 17.41
N MET A 366 46.39 -26.80 18.11
CA MET A 366 46.09 -26.90 19.56
C MET A 366 45.02 -27.95 19.91
N LYS A 367 44.12 -28.28 18.98
CA LYS A 367 42.96 -29.13 19.24
C LYS A 367 43.12 -30.56 18.74
N TYR A 368 43.89 -30.75 17.66
CA TYR A 368 43.94 -32.01 16.91
C TYR A 368 45.34 -32.59 16.70
N THR A 369 46.39 -31.88 17.11
CA THR A 369 47.79 -32.32 17.08
C THR A 369 48.30 -32.39 18.51
#